data_AF-C3Y9W6-F1
#
_entry.id   AF-C3Y9W6-F1
#
_cell.length_a   1.000
_cell.length_b   1.000
_cell.length_c   1.000
_cell.angle_alpha   90.00
_cell.angle_beta   90.00
_cell.angle_gamma   90.00
#
_symmetry.space_group_name_H-M   'P 1'
#
loop_
_entity.id
_entity.type
_entity.pdbx_description
1 polymer ?
#
loop_
_entity_poly.entity_id
_entity_poly.type
_entity_poly.pdbx_seq_one_letter_code
_entity_poly.pdbx_strand_id
1 'polypeptide(L)'
;MATARHNYELKIKAKNQLAKTEDPVEKLRLQCLSRGSSGIKGLGRVFKIMDDDGNRSLDFKEFSKGLRDYGLFVEPNETRELFEKFDRDSSGSIDFDEFLLALRPPMSRRRKDLIALAFRKLDKTGDGVVTVEDLKGVYNASMHPKFKSGEWTEERVFQEFLKTFDDQDNPDNKITHEEFVNYYAGVSASIDQDSYFDLMMRNAWKL
;
A
#
# COMPACT_ATOMS: atom_id res chain seq x y z
N MET A 1 -17.81 21.84 -3.55
CA MET A 1 -18.20 21.54 -4.95
C MET A 1 -17.15 20.72 -5.73
N ALA A 2 -15.84 20.81 -5.44
CA ALA A 2 -14.80 20.06 -6.18
C ALA A 2 -14.86 18.53 -5.98
N THR A 3 -15.20 18.06 -4.78
CA THR A 3 -15.28 16.64 -4.40
C THR A 3 -16.39 15.87 -5.13
N ALA A 4 -17.56 16.49 -5.36
CA ALA A 4 -18.68 15.84 -6.05
C ALA A 4 -18.37 15.61 -7.55
N ARG A 5 -17.76 16.60 -8.20
CA ARG A 5 -17.33 16.50 -9.61
C ARG A 5 -16.20 15.48 -9.78
N HIS A 6 -15.23 15.49 -8.88
CA HIS A 6 -14.15 14.50 -8.87
C HIS A 6 -14.67 13.07 -8.70
N ASN A 7 -15.58 12.83 -7.76
CA ASN A 7 -16.19 11.52 -7.55
C ASN A 7 -17.02 11.05 -8.75
N TYR A 8 -17.68 11.97 -9.46
CA TYR A 8 -18.43 11.65 -10.68
C TYR A 8 -17.49 11.23 -11.83
N GLU A 9 -16.40 11.97 -12.06
CA GLU A 9 -15.38 11.63 -13.05
C GLU A 9 -14.69 10.29 -12.75
N LEU A 10 -14.39 10.03 -11.48
CA LEU A 10 -13.85 8.74 -11.03
C LEU A 10 -14.79 7.57 -11.34
N LYS A 11 -16.10 7.73 -11.09
CA LYS A 11 -17.10 6.71 -11.41
C LYS A 11 -17.18 6.40 -12.90
N ILE A 12 -17.14 7.43 -13.76
CA ILE A 12 -17.16 7.23 -15.22
C ILE A 12 -15.89 6.52 -15.67
N LYS A 13 -14.71 6.95 -15.20
CA LYS A 13 -13.43 6.29 -15.51
C LYS A 13 -13.43 4.84 -15.04
N ALA A 14 -13.95 4.57 -13.85
CA ALA A 14 -14.03 3.22 -13.29
C ALA A 14 -14.89 2.30 -14.16
N LYS A 15 -16.08 2.74 -14.61
CA LYS A 15 -16.93 1.96 -15.52
C LYS A 15 -16.23 1.65 -16.84
N ASN A 16 -15.50 2.61 -17.41
CA ASN A 16 -14.76 2.41 -18.66
C ASN A 16 -13.58 1.44 -18.48
N GLN A 17 -12.90 1.46 -17.34
CA GLN A 17 -11.81 0.52 -17.02
C GLN A 17 -12.34 -0.88 -16.72
N LEU A 18 -13.51 -0.98 -16.06
CA LEU A 18 -14.15 -2.25 -15.72
C LEU A 18 -14.44 -3.09 -16.97
N ALA A 19 -14.82 -2.43 -18.07
CA ALA A 19 -15.07 -3.07 -19.36
C ALA A 19 -13.80 -3.56 -20.08
N LYS A 20 -12.60 -3.19 -19.60
CA LYS A 20 -11.31 -3.48 -20.24
C LYS A 20 -10.40 -4.40 -19.44
N THR A 21 -10.58 -4.49 -18.14
CA THR A 21 -9.75 -5.34 -17.29
C THR A 21 -10.27 -6.76 -17.27
N GLU A 22 -9.35 -7.73 -17.32
CA GLU A 22 -9.67 -9.14 -17.11
C GLU A 22 -9.38 -9.57 -15.67
N ASP A 23 -8.47 -8.85 -14.99
CA ASP A 23 -8.01 -9.14 -13.63
C ASP A 23 -9.17 -9.04 -12.60
N PRO A 24 -9.45 -10.12 -11.83
CA PRO A 24 -10.56 -10.15 -10.88
C PRO A 24 -10.42 -9.16 -9.72
N VAL A 25 -9.19 -8.92 -9.23
CA VAL A 25 -8.92 -7.97 -8.14
C VAL A 25 -9.25 -6.56 -8.60
N GLU A 26 -8.78 -6.19 -9.78
CA GLU A 26 -9.02 -4.91 -10.42
C GLU A 26 -10.50 -4.73 -10.75
N LYS A 27 -11.19 -5.78 -11.21
CA LYS A 27 -12.65 -5.75 -11.37
C LYS A 27 -13.36 -5.44 -10.06
N LEU A 28 -13.02 -6.13 -8.97
CA LEU A 28 -13.65 -5.93 -7.67
C LEU A 28 -13.42 -4.49 -7.18
N ARG A 29 -12.18 -4.01 -7.31
CA ARG A 29 -11.81 -2.65 -6.97
C ARG A 29 -12.60 -1.60 -7.76
N LEU A 30 -12.63 -1.72 -9.09
CA LEU A 30 -13.34 -0.80 -9.97
C LEU A 30 -14.85 -0.82 -9.71
N GLN A 31 -15.37 -1.98 -9.36
CA GLN A 31 -16.77 -2.16 -9.01
C GLN A 31 -17.12 -1.45 -7.69
N CYS A 32 -16.30 -1.60 -6.65
CA CYS A 32 -16.39 -0.82 -5.41
C CYS A 32 -16.35 0.69 -5.70
N LEU A 33 -15.40 1.12 -6.52
CA LEU A 33 -15.24 2.54 -6.90
C LEU A 33 -16.46 3.06 -7.67
N SER A 34 -17.02 2.27 -8.60
CA SER A 34 -18.19 2.63 -9.40
C SER A 34 -19.44 2.85 -8.54
N ARG A 35 -19.59 2.06 -7.46
CA ARG A 35 -20.66 2.21 -6.46
C ARG A 35 -20.43 3.40 -5.50
N GLY A 36 -19.28 4.07 -5.60
CA GLY A 36 -18.93 5.22 -4.75
C GLY A 36 -18.26 4.84 -3.44
N SER A 37 -17.77 3.60 -3.33
CA SER A 37 -16.88 3.19 -2.26
C SER A 37 -15.44 3.58 -2.62
N SER A 38 -15.14 4.87 -2.50
CA SER A 38 -13.80 5.43 -2.71
C SER A 38 -13.05 5.58 -1.39
N GLY A 39 -11.74 5.31 -1.41
CA GLY A 39 -10.85 5.47 -0.26
C GLY A 39 -11.12 4.47 0.87
N ILE A 40 -10.33 4.60 1.95
CA ILE A 40 -10.33 3.64 3.06
C ILE A 40 -11.70 3.49 3.73
N LYS A 41 -12.44 4.60 3.90
CA LYS A 41 -13.80 4.59 4.47
C LYS A 41 -14.82 3.92 3.54
N GLY A 42 -14.62 4.04 2.23
CA GLY A 42 -15.46 3.39 1.23
C GLY A 42 -15.29 1.87 1.30
N LEU A 43 -14.04 1.41 1.25
CA LEU A 43 -13.69 -0.01 1.34
C LEU A 43 -14.04 -0.62 2.69
N GLY A 44 -13.88 0.11 3.80
CA GLY A 44 -14.34 -0.32 5.13
C GLY A 44 -15.83 -0.59 5.20
N ARG A 45 -16.66 0.17 4.48
CA ARG A 45 -18.10 -0.14 4.37
C ARG A 45 -18.36 -1.38 3.54
N VAL A 46 -17.59 -1.61 2.48
CA VAL A 46 -17.69 -2.82 1.65
C VAL A 46 -17.37 -4.06 2.48
N PHE A 47 -16.24 -4.04 3.17
CA PHE A 47 -15.80 -5.12 4.06
C PHE A 47 -16.86 -5.46 5.09
N LYS A 48 -17.38 -4.45 5.79
CA LYS A 48 -18.45 -4.62 6.78
C LYS A 48 -19.77 -5.16 6.21
N ILE A 49 -20.03 -4.97 4.91
CA ILE A 49 -21.22 -5.53 4.25
C ILE A 49 -20.99 -7.01 3.89
N MET A 50 -19.74 -7.41 3.62
CA MET A 50 -19.37 -8.78 3.29
C MET A 50 -19.23 -9.67 4.53
N ASP A 51 -18.78 -9.10 5.64
CA ASP A 51 -18.64 -9.72 6.97
C ASP A 51 -20.03 -9.93 7.60
N ASP A 52 -20.63 -11.12 7.38
CA ASP A 52 -22.00 -11.43 7.79
C ASP A 52 -22.08 -11.70 9.30
N ASP A 53 -21.06 -12.34 9.86
CA ASP A 53 -21.01 -12.71 11.28
C ASP A 53 -20.40 -11.61 12.18
N GLY A 54 -19.75 -10.61 11.60
CA GLY A 54 -19.18 -9.46 12.29
C GLY A 54 -17.87 -9.76 13.02
N ASN A 55 -17.19 -10.85 12.68
CA ASN A 55 -15.95 -11.28 13.33
C ASN A 55 -14.73 -10.43 12.93
N ARG A 56 -14.90 -9.49 11.98
CA ARG A 56 -13.86 -8.61 11.41
C ARG A 56 -12.82 -9.32 10.53
N SER A 57 -13.19 -10.46 9.98
CA SER A 57 -12.48 -11.21 8.95
C SER A 57 -13.51 -11.72 7.94
N LEU A 58 -13.08 -12.08 6.73
CA LEU A 58 -13.96 -12.69 5.74
C LEU A 58 -13.52 -14.13 5.52
N ASP A 59 -14.38 -15.08 5.88
CA ASP A 59 -14.15 -16.46 5.48
C ASP A 59 -14.37 -16.65 3.96
N PHE A 60 -13.99 -17.82 3.43
CA PHE A 60 -14.15 -18.11 2.00
C PHE A 60 -15.61 -17.98 1.51
N LYS A 61 -16.59 -18.33 2.34
CA LYS A 61 -18.02 -18.28 1.98
C LYS A 61 -18.51 -16.84 1.94
N GLU A 62 -18.15 -16.02 2.92
CA GLU A 62 -18.45 -14.60 3.03
C GLU A 62 -17.81 -13.83 1.87
N PHE A 63 -16.52 -14.09 1.60
CA PHE A 63 -15.83 -13.50 0.45
C PHE A 63 -16.52 -13.88 -0.87
N SER A 64 -16.80 -15.17 -1.10
CA SER A 64 -17.46 -15.66 -2.31
C SER A 64 -18.86 -15.07 -2.50
N LYS A 65 -19.64 -14.96 -1.41
CA LYS A 65 -20.95 -14.30 -1.41
C LYS A 65 -20.80 -12.81 -1.74
N GLY A 66 -19.88 -12.12 -1.08
CA GLY A 66 -19.60 -10.72 -1.30
C GLY A 66 -19.20 -10.40 -2.74
N LEU A 67 -18.38 -11.22 -3.40
CA LEU A 67 -18.06 -11.05 -4.83
C LEU A 67 -19.33 -11.05 -5.69
N ARG A 68 -20.24 -12.02 -5.46
CA ARG A 68 -21.51 -12.11 -6.18
C ARG A 68 -22.42 -10.93 -5.91
N ASP A 69 -22.54 -10.48 -4.66
CA ASP A 69 -23.33 -9.31 -4.28
C ASP A 69 -22.80 -8.02 -4.94
N TYR A 70 -21.49 -7.97 -5.15
CA TYR A 70 -20.85 -6.90 -5.91
C TYR A 70 -20.92 -7.11 -7.43
N GLY A 71 -21.52 -8.18 -7.92
CA GLY A 71 -21.74 -8.43 -9.35
C GLY A 71 -20.52 -8.98 -10.08
N LEU A 72 -19.57 -9.54 -9.33
CA LEU A 72 -18.49 -10.36 -9.87
C LEU A 72 -18.91 -11.83 -9.79
N PHE A 73 -19.27 -12.38 -10.94
CA PHE A 73 -19.52 -13.81 -11.10
C PHE A 73 -18.22 -14.46 -11.55
N VAL A 74 -17.50 -14.99 -10.57
CA VAL A 74 -16.21 -15.66 -10.74
C VAL A 74 -16.42 -17.15 -10.51
N GLU A 75 -15.77 -18.00 -11.30
CA GLU A 75 -15.89 -19.44 -11.14
C GLU A 75 -15.37 -19.88 -9.76
N PRO A 76 -15.82 -21.00 -9.17
CA PRO A 76 -15.39 -21.43 -7.84
C PRO A 76 -13.87 -21.59 -7.70
N ASN A 77 -13.20 -22.07 -8.76
CA ASN A 77 -11.75 -22.23 -8.77
C ASN A 77 -11.04 -20.88 -8.78
N GLU A 78 -11.46 -19.96 -9.65
CA GLU A 78 -10.92 -18.60 -9.72
C GLU A 78 -11.20 -17.82 -8.42
N THR A 79 -12.33 -18.08 -7.76
CA THR A 79 -12.66 -17.47 -6.46
C THR A 79 -11.68 -17.92 -5.37
N ARG A 80 -11.25 -19.19 -5.41
CA ARG A 80 -10.23 -19.71 -4.49
C ARG A 80 -8.87 -19.09 -4.74
N GLU A 81 -8.44 -19.03 -6.00
CA GLU A 81 -7.20 -18.33 -6.35
C GLU A 81 -7.22 -16.85 -5.94
N LEU A 82 -8.38 -16.19 -6.06
CA LEU A 82 -8.54 -14.82 -5.62
C LEU A 82 -8.47 -14.69 -4.10
N PHE A 83 -9.10 -15.63 -3.38
CA PHE A 83 -9.06 -15.67 -1.92
C PHE A 83 -7.62 -15.83 -1.42
N GLU A 84 -6.87 -16.78 -1.98
CA GLU A 84 -5.45 -17.02 -1.65
C GLU A 84 -4.55 -15.82 -1.97
N LYS A 85 -4.92 -14.97 -2.94
CA LYS A 85 -4.19 -13.72 -3.21
C LYS A 85 -4.44 -12.63 -2.17
N PHE A 86 -5.60 -12.68 -1.50
CA PHE A 86 -5.95 -11.73 -0.45
C PHE A 86 -5.41 -12.20 0.90
N ASP A 87 -5.59 -13.48 1.23
CA ASP A 87 -5.11 -14.17 2.44
C ASP A 87 -3.58 -14.40 2.36
N ARG A 88 -2.83 -13.35 2.68
CA ARG A 88 -1.36 -13.32 2.53
C ARG A 88 -0.68 -14.15 3.60
N ASP A 89 -1.23 -14.14 4.81
CA ASP A 89 -0.70 -14.92 5.92
C ASP A 89 -1.17 -16.38 5.91
N SER A 90 -2.06 -16.75 4.96
CA SER A 90 -2.65 -18.09 4.84
C SER A 90 -3.38 -18.52 6.11
N SER A 91 -4.00 -17.58 6.83
CA SER A 91 -4.80 -17.83 8.02
C SER A 91 -6.12 -18.55 7.71
N GLY A 92 -6.55 -18.56 6.44
CA GLY A 92 -7.83 -19.11 6.01
C GLY A 92 -8.99 -18.12 6.12
N SER A 93 -8.69 -16.85 6.39
CA SER A 93 -9.63 -15.73 6.47
C SER A 93 -8.97 -14.45 5.98
N ILE A 94 -9.70 -13.56 5.33
CA ILE A 94 -9.15 -12.27 4.88
C ILE A 94 -9.46 -11.22 5.93
N ASP A 95 -8.44 -10.67 6.57
CA ASP A 95 -8.63 -9.57 7.51
C ASP A 95 -8.86 -8.22 6.79
N PHE A 96 -9.16 -7.18 7.58
CA PHE A 96 -9.44 -5.87 7.00
C PHE A 96 -8.22 -5.22 6.32
N ASP A 97 -7.02 -5.45 6.85
CA ASP A 97 -5.80 -4.86 6.31
C ASP A 97 -5.40 -5.54 5.00
N GLU A 98 -5.51 -6.87 4.92
CA GLU A 98 -5.36 -7.66 3.70
C GLU A 98 -6.36 -7.24 2.62
N PHE A 99 -7.63 -7.09 2.99
CA PHE A 99 -8.67 -6.63 2.07
C PHE A 99 -8.38 -5.22 1.53
N LEU A 100 -7.92 -4.31 2.41
CA LEU A 100 -7.54 -2.97 2.01
C LEU A 100 -6.32 -2.96 1.09
N LEU A 101 -5.29 -3.76 1.40
CA LEU A 101 -4.07 -3.87 0.60
C LEU A 101 -4.38 -4.38 -0.80
N ALA A 102 -5.19 -5.43 -0.92
CA ALA A 102 -5.55 -6.03 -2.19
C ALA A 102 -6.43 -5.11 -3.05
N LEU A 103 -7.40 -4.41 -2.46
CA LEU A 103 -8.33 -3.53 -3.20
C LEU A 103 -7.86 -2.10 -3.38
N ARG A 104 -6.64 -1.82 -2.96
CA ARG A 104 -6.12 -0.48 -3.07
C ARG A 104 -5.88 -0.08 -4.53
N PRO A 105 -6.21 1.15 -4.94
CA PRO A 105 -5.83 1.62 -6.27
C PRO A 105 -4.31 1.57 -6.43
N PRO A 106 -3.82 1.14 -7.61
CA PRO A 106 -2.41 1.18 -7.90
C PRO A 106 -1.92 2.62 -7.77
N MET A 107 -0.75 2.77 -7.16
CA MET A 107 -0.16 4.08 -6.93
C MET A 107 0.03 4.83 -8.26
N SER A 108 -0.30 6.12 -8.29
CA SER A 108 -0.17 6.94 -9.49
C SER A 108 1.28 7.01 -9.95
N ARG A 109 1.51 7.13 -11.27
CA ARG A 109 2.86 7.24 -11.85
C ARG A 109 3.66 8.36 -11.20
N ARG A 110 3.03 9.51 -10.93
CA ARG A 110 3.65 10.64 -10.25
C ARG A 110 4.18 10.30 -8.86
N ARG A 111 3.42 9.55 -8.05
CA ARG A 111 3.88 9.11 -6.72
C ARG A 111 5.01 8.10 -6.83
N LYS A 112 4.91 7.14 -7.76
CA LYS A 112 6.00 6.18 -8.05
C LYS A 112 7.29 6.89 -8.45
N ASP A 113 7.21 7.88 -9.33
CA ASP A 113 8.37 8.66 -9.79
C ASP A 113 9.05 9.42 -8.64
N LEU A 114 8.27 9.95 -7.68
CA LEU A 114 8.79 10.62 -6.48
C LEU A 114 9.46 9.66 -5.51
N ILE A 115 8.87 8.47 -5.30
CA ILE A 115 9.47 7.42 -4.47
C ILE A 115 10.78 6.95 -5.09
N ALA A 116 10.80 6.69 -6.40
CA ALA A 116 12.02 6.34 -7.12
C ALA A 116 13.08 7.46 -7.08
N LEU A 117 12.67 8.73 -7.06
CA LEU A 117 13.59 9.85 -6.86
C LEU A 117 14.17 9.89 -5.45
N ALA A 118 13.34 9.64 -4.42
CA ALA A 118 13.81 9.52 -3.04
C ALA A 118 14.76 8.34 -2.86
N PHE A 119 14.42 7.16 -3.40
CA PHE A 119 15.26 5.97 -3.32
C PHE A 119 16.64 6.21 -3.95
N ARG A 120 16.69 6.74 -5.18
CA ARG A 120 17.96 7.09 -5.86
C ARG A 120 18.78 8.14 -5.13
N LYS A 121 18.16 8.96 -4.28
CA LYS A 121 18.90 9.92 -3.46
C LYS A 121 19.64 9.20 -2.33
N LEU A 122 19.02 8.17 -1.77
CA LEU A 122 19.55 7.35 -0.70
C LEU A 122 20.62 6.39 -1.20
N ASP A 123 20.33 5.61 -2.24
CA ASP A 123 21.25 4.67 -2.89
C ASP A 123 22.42 5.43 -3.53
N LYS A 124 23.54 5.54 -2.80
CA LYS A 124 24.74 6.28 -3.22
C LYS A 124 25.71 5.40 -3.98
N THR A 125 25.77 4.13 -3.61
CA THR A 125 26.55 3.11 -4.32
C THR A 125 25.98 2.85 -5.72
N GLY A 126 24.66 3.03 -5.90
CA GLY A 126 23.95 2.77 -7.15
C GLY A 126 23.77 1.28 -7.43
N ASP A 127 23.84 0.43 -6.40
CA ASP A 127 23.74 -1.02 -6.53
C ASP A 127 22.30 -1.54 -6.42
N GLY A 128 21.33 -0.62 -6.24
CA GLY A 128 19.91 -0.92 -6.19
C GLY A 128 19.40 -1.30 -4.80
N VAL A 129 20.24 -1.21 -3.75
CA VAL A 129 19.85 -1.38 -2.36
C VAL A 129 20.35 -0.21 -1.52
N VAL A 130 19.62 0.17 -0.48
CA VAL A 130 20.07 1.17 0.49
C VAL A 130 20.59 0.47 1.72
N THR A 131 21.84 0.78 2.09
CA THR A 131 22.53 0.19 3.22
C THR A 131 22.97 1.26 4.23
N VAL A 132 23.60 0.84 5.34
CA VAL A 132 24.18 1.78 6.31
C VAL A 132 25.28 2.65 5.69
N GLU A 133 26.03 2.10 4.72
CA GLU A 133 27.09 2.85 4.00
C GLU A 133 26.49 4.01 3.21
N ASP A 134 25.39 3.77 2.52
CA ASP A 134 24.64 4.80 1.79
C ASP A 134 24.14 5.90 2.72
N LEU A 135 23.56 5.52 3.86
CA LEU A 135 22.99 6.47 4.81
C LEU A 135 24.06 7.35 5.47
N LYS A 136 25.25 6.82 5.77
CA LYS A 136 26.39 7.62 6.28
C LYS A 136 26.79 8.73 5.31
N GLY A 137 26.63 8.51 4.00
CA GLY A 137 26.90 9.51 2.97
C GLY A 137 25.84 10.61 2.85
N VAL A 138 24.65 10.42 3.43
CA VAL A 138 23.49 11.32 3.28
C VAL A 138 23.09 12.00 4.58
N TYR A 139 23.21 11.30 5.70
CA TYR A 139 22.70 11.71 7.00
C TYR A 139 23.78 11.68 8.06
N ASN A 140 23.63 12.55 9.06
CA ASN A 140 24.54 12.64 10.18
C ASN A 140 23.83 12.20 11.47
N ALA A 141 24.29 11.10 12.07
CA ALA A 141 23.71 10.55 13.29
C ALA A 141 24.02 11.39 14.55
N SER A 142 24.96 12.34 14.49
CA SER A 142 25.41 13.14 15.64
C SER A 142 24.30 13.94 16.32
N MET A 143 23.21 14.22 15.60
CA MET A 143 22.06 14.94 16.14
C MET A 143 21.03 14.03 16.81
N HIS A 144 21.14 12.71 16.66
CA HIS A 144 20.21 11.75 17.26
C HIS A 144 20.36 11.71 18.79
N PRO A 145 19.27 11.83 19.58
CA PRO A 145 19.35 11.88 21.04
C PRO A 145 20.07 10.69 21.66
N LYS A 146 19.82 9.47 21.15
CA LYS A 146 20.46 8.24 21.66
C LYS A 146 21.93 8.09 21.27
N PHE A 147 22.36 8.75 20.20
CA PHE A 147 23.77 8.83 19.87
C PHE A 147 24.48 9.83 20.80
N LYS A 148 23.86 11.01 21.03
CA LYS A 148 24.36 12.02 21.96
C LYS A 148 24.47 11.52 23.41
N SER A 149 23.54 10.68 23.86
CA SER A 149 23.59 10.08 25.19
C SER A 149 24.63 8.95 25.32
N GLY A 150 25.22 8.50 24.21
CA GLY A 150 26.12 7.35 24.17
C GLY A 150 25.43 5.99 24.27
N GLU A 151 24.09 5.94 24.27
CA GLU A 151 23.33 4.69 24.31
C GLU A 151 23.49 3.89 23.01
N TRP A 152 23.51 4.59 21.88
CA TRP A 152 23.58 4.01 20.54
C TRP A 152 24.86 4.43 19.82
N THR A 153 25.44 3.49 19.09
CA THR A 153 26.46 3.78 18.08
C THR A 153 25.82 4.40 16.84
N GLU A 154 26.63 5.06 16.00
CA GLU A 154 26.17 5.60 14.72
C GLU A 154 25.58 4.49 13.83
N GLU A 155 26.26 3.34 13.77
CA GLU A 155 25.79 2.15 13.06
C GLU A 155 24.38 1.75 13.49
N ARG A 156 24.13 1.72 14.82
CA ARG A 156 22.83 1.34 15.38
C ARG A 156 21.73 2.34 15.04
N VAL A 157 22.04 3.64 14.99
CA VAL A 157 21.08 4.66 14.56
C VAL A 157 20.60 4.38 13.13
N PHE A 158 21.53 4.07 12.23
CA PHE A 158 21.19 3.79 10.84
C PHE A 158 20.50 2.43 10.65
N GLN A 159 20.90 1.39 11.38
CA GLN A 159 20.18 0.11 11.37
C GLN A 159 18.72 0.26 11.82
N GLU A 160 18.48 0.99 12.91
CA GLU A 160 17.11 1.25 13.39
C GLU A 160 16.30 2.09 12.40
N PHE A 161 16.96 2.97 11.63
CA PHE A 161 16.31 3.67 10.52
C PHE A 161 15.95 2.71 9.38
N LEU A 162 16.89 1.84 8.95
CA LEU A 162 16.65 0.90 7.85
C LEU A 162 15.50 -0.05 8.17
N LYS A 163 15.43 -0.55 9.41
CA LYS A 163 14.33 -1.39 9.91
C LYS A 163 12.93 -0.80 9.73
N THR A 164 12.81 0.52 9.59
CA THR A 164 11.49 1.14 9.37
C THR A 164 10.93 0.88 7.96
N PHE A 165 11.80 0.46 7.02
CA PHE A 165 11.46 0.19 5.63
C PHE A 165 11.71 -1.28 5.24
N ASP A 166 12.57 -1.98 5.97
CA ASP A 166 12.92 -3.39 5.79
C ASP A 166 11.67 -4.30 5.92
N ASP A 167 11.76 -5.50 5.35
CA ASP A 167 10.72 -6.52 5.44
C ASP A 167 10.56 -6.99 6.91
N GLN A 168 9.32 -7.02 7.41
CA GLN A 168 9.05 -7.39 8.80
C GLN A 168 9.20 -8.90 9.04
N ASP A 169 8.98 -9.71 8.01
CA ASP A 169 9.02 -11.16 8.07
C ASP A 169 10.44 -11.68 7.80
N ASN A 170 11.21 -10.99 6.95
CA ASN A 170 12.60 -11.36 6.63
C ASN A 170 13.56 -10.16 6.60
N PRO A 171 13.89 -9.57 7.77
CA PRO A 171 14.76 -8.40 7.83
C PRO A 171 16.21 -8.74 7.47
N ASP A 172 16.77 -8.07 6.47
CA ASP A 172 18.16 -8.26 6.00
C ASP A 172 19.07 -7.05 6.25
N ASN A 173 18.54 -5.99 6.90
CA ASN A 173 19.15 -4.69 7.14
C ASN A 173 19.56 -3.96 5.85
N LYS A 174 18.86 -4.23 4.76
CA LYS A 174 18.94 -3.48 3.52
C LYS A 174 17.55 -3.01 3.16
N ILE A 175 17.48 -2.07 2.23
CA ILE A 175 16.21 -1.65 1.65
C ILE A 175 16.33 -1.77 0.14
N THR A 176 15.62 -2.72 -0.42
CA THR A 176 15.41 -2.84 -1.85
C THR A 176 14.43 -1.78 -2.34
N HIS A 177 14.47 -1.48 -3.64
CA HIS A 177 13.48 -0.60 -4.24
C HIS A 177 12.04 -1.09 -4.02
N GLU A 178 11.83 -2.41 -3.98
CA GLU A 178 10.52 -3.01 -3.75
C GLU A 178 10.01 -2.76 -2.32
N GLU A 179 10.82 -3.00 -1.29
CA GLU A 179 10.47 -2.73 0.11
C GLU A 179 10.15 -1.25 0.33
N PHE A 180 10.98 -0.36 -0.24
CA PHE A 180 10.75 1.08 -0.15
C PHE A 180 9.43 1.50 -0.81
N VAL A 181 9.10 0.92 -1.97
CA VAL A 181 7.82 1.13 -2.64
C VAL A 181 6.67 0.54 -1.84
N ASN A 182 6.83 -0.62 -1.21
CA ASN A 182 5.79 -1.26 -0.40
C ASN A 182 5.48 -0.44 0.87
N TYR A 183 6.51 0.07 1.55
CA TYR A 183 6.34 1.02 2.65
C TYR A 183 5.55 2.27 2.22
N TYR A 184 6.00 2.91 1.12
CA TYR A 184 5.32 4.10 0.61
C TYR A 184 3.99 3.82 -0.07
N ALA A 185 3.74 2.57 -0.47
CA ALA A 185 2.40 2.12 -0.73
C ALA A 185 1.64 2.36 0.55
N GLY A 186 1.87 1.68 1.68
CA GLY A 186 1.15 1.93 2.95
C GLY A 186 0.85 3.41 3.25
N VAL A 187 1.87 4.27 3.24
CA VAL A 187 1.71 5.72 3.46
C VAL A 187 0.85 6.41 2.39
N SER A 188 1.01 6.04 1.13
CA SER A 188 0.17 6.58 0.05
C SER A 188 -1.31 6.18 0.21
N ALA A 189 -1.69 5.18 1.02
CA ALA A 189 -3.08 4.71 1.14
C ALA A 189 -3.91 5.68 1.94
N SER A 190 -3.27 6.20 2.98
CA SER A 190 -3.87 7.13 3.90
C SER A 190 -3.91 8.56 3.34
N ILE A 191 -3.29 8.79 2.17
CA ILE A 191 -3.22 10.10 1.53
C ILE A 191 -4.05 10.13 0.25
N ASP A 192 -5.18 10.82 0.32
CA ASP A 192 -6.12 10.95 -0.80
C ASP A 192 -5.56 11.81 -1.96
N GLN A 193 -4.83 12.90 -1.66
CA GLN A 193 -4.38 13.87 -2.68
C GLN A 193 -2.91 13.71 -3.06
N ASP A 194 -2.64 13.60 -4.37
CA ASP A 194 -1.28 13.52 -4.92
C ASP A 194 -0.42 14.74 -4.57
N SER A 195 -1.02 15.95 -4.48
CA SER A 195 -0.32 17.17 -4.07
C SER A 195 0.22 17.10 -2.65
N TYR A 196 -0.55 16.52 -1.72
CA TYR A 196 -0.12 16.35 -0.34
C TYR A 196 0.96 15.27 -0.23
N PHE A 197 0.80 14.15 -0.94
CA PHE A 197 1.83 13.12 -1.01
C PHE A 197 3.15 13.68 -1.57
N ASP A 198 3.08 14.50 -2.62
CA ASP A 198 4.23 15.17 -3.23
C ASP A 198 4.94 16.09 -2.24
N LEU A 199 4.19 16.99 -1.59
CA LEU A 199 4.73 17.88 -0.57
C LEU A 199 5.38 17.11 0.59
N MET A 200 4.73 16.04 1.06
CA MET A 200 5.26 15.17 2.11
C MET A 200 6.59 14.53 1.68
N MET A 201 6.65 13.93 0.49
CA MET A 201 7.87 13.30 -0.03
C MET A 201 9.01 14.30 -0.20
N ARG A 202 8.73 15.48 -0.77
CA ARG A 202 9.74 16.54 -0.93
C ARG A 202 10.28 17.04 0.39
N ASN A 203 9.41 17.19 1.38
CA ASN A 203 9.81 17.66 2.71
C ASN A 203 10.61 16.62 3.49
N ALA A 204 10.18 15.36 3.43
CA ALA A 204 10.82 14.23 4.09
C ALA A 204 12.22 13.97 3.52
N TRP A 205 12.33 13.91 2.18
CA TRP A 205 13.57 13.51 1.51
C TRP A 205 14.37 14.69 0.95
N LYS A 206 13.93 15.93 1.12
CA LYS A 206 14.56 17.15 0.61
C LYS A 206 14.82 17.06 -0.91
N LEU A 207 13.76 16.83 -1.68
CA LEU A 207 13.75 16.70 -3.15
C LEU A 207 13.38 17.99 -3.87
#